data_AF-A0A7C7EY35-F1
#
_entry.id   AF-A0A7C7EY35-F1
#
_cell.length_a   1.000
_cell.length_b   1.000
_cell.length_c   1.000
_cell.angle_alpha   90.00
_cell.angle_beta   90.00
_cell.angle_gamma   90.00
#
_symmetry.space_group_name_H-M   'P 1'
#
loop_
_entity.id
_entity.type
_entity.pdbx_description
1 polymer ?
#
loop_
_entity_poly.entity_id
_entity_poly.type
_entity_poly.pdbx_seq_one_letter_code
_entity_poly.pdbx_strand_id
1 'polypeptide(L)'
;MRKIDLIATFGSSQILSPSFDEMVKQGLDMVRLNCSHLSVDELQPLITRLKEAKVRIMLDLPGYEIRLQGPSENTLLEAGQTVHLGKSPQGLCGNFDAWGSLNTGMEVFIQGSEIQAQISKVYPDAAELKIIKGGILRPNASISFAGLDATNLSSLDPDLPYLNFAIKQEVDIVVLSHINHPNQVRSTREHLKGSNSLLCTKIETKAALDHLDELIDLSDLMLLGRGDLSASIPFAHVPIVQRELTRLCKAKGKPLYIATGLLSSLAYQDAPSHSNVADIATAIMDGANGFILTNETATSADPNSVLATARQIVSQVQQKLAEKTLSPFIRQDLDLEKLLAKLAEIGSCIWQRGWAEANAGNVSIRLTDYGTQDDDPVLFLVSKTGSRYRQFGSGTMDNFVLIEVRGDQYRCLDPQSKPTSEWNAHLNLHRHFRQRGLDRRVVLHSHPDEVICLSHQAFIEDKEVLYQELASSLTELPLFLDTGIHVCSPYPPGSEALAAASISGLKAEKALIWSKHGLLTFGSTLDEAFDYMEVLVKAAKILLNKIPSPNLART
;
A
#
# COMPACT_ATOMS: atom_id res chain seq x y z
N MET A 1 5.68 -2.49 -7.47
CA MET A 1 4.89 -3.54 -6.78
C MET A 1 4.61 -3.05 -5.38
N ARG A 2 3.41 -3.29 -4.86
CA ARG A 2 3.04 -2.89 -3.50
C ARG A 2 4.03 -3.51 -2.48
N LYS A 3 4.60 -2.69 -1.59
CA LYS A 3 5.40 -3.17 -0.46
C LYS A 3 4.52 -4.00 0.48
N ILE A 4 5.02 -5.14 0.95
CA ILE A 4 4.38 -5.98 1.97
C ILE A 4 5.16 -5.76 3.26
N ASP A 5 4.50 -5.21 4.28
CA ASP A 5 5.14 -4.97 5.57
C ASP A 5 5.26 -6.27 6.37
N LEU A 6 6.40 -6.47 7.02
CA LEU A 6 6.58 -7.50 8.05
C LEU A 6 6.62 -6.85 9.43
N ILE A 7 5.63 -7.20 10.23
CA ILE A 7 5.44 -6.75 11.60
C ILE A 7 5.76 -7.93 12.51
N ALA A 8 6.54 -7.72 13.56
CA ALA A 8 6.85 -8.78 14.52
C ALA A 8 6.45 -8.40 15.94
N THR A 9 6.00 -9.39 16.70
CA THR A 9 5.79 -9.28 18.14
C THR A 9 7.03 -9.83 18.83
N PHE A 10 7.63 -9.04 19.73
CA PHE A 10 8.81 -9.45 20.50
C PHE A 10 8.55 -9.33 22.00
N GLY A 11 9.19 -10.20 22.77
CA GLY A 11 9.26 -10.04 24.22
C GLY A 11 10.13 -8.84 24.61
N SER A 12 9.88 -8.26 25.79
CA SER A 12 10.62 -7.10 26.29
C SER A 12 12.13 -7.32 26.32
N SER A 13 12.58 -8.51 26.72
CA SER A 13 14.00 -8.88 26.73
C SER A 13 14.63 -8.96 25.35
N GLN A 14 13.87 -9.33 24.31
CA GLN A 14 14.34 -9.39 22.93
C GLN A 14 14.51 -7.98 22.36
N ILE A 15 13.57 -7.06 22.62
CA ILE A 15 13.65 -5.67 22.14
C ILE A 15 14.84 -4.94 22.77
N LEU A 16 15.08 -5.18 24.06
CA LEU A 16 16.16 -4.53 24.81
C LEU A 16 17.53 -5.20 24.59
N SER A 17 17.60 -6.30 23.84
CA SER A 17 18.86 -7.00 23.61
C SER A 17 19.71 -6.29 22.53
N PRO A 18 21.03 -6.57 22.49
CA PRO A 18 21.87 -6.16 21.38
C PRO A 18 21.52 -6.83 20.04
N SER A 19 20.88 -8.01 20.06
CA SER A 19 20.50 -8.72 18.83
C SER A 19 19.32 -8.08 18.10
N PHE A 20 18.59 -7.17 18.74
CA PHE A 20 17.48 -6.44 18.12
C PHE A 20 17.92 -5.63 16.89
N ASP A 21 19.11 -5.01 16.90
CA ASP A 21 19.58 -4.23 15.74
C ASP A 21 19.79 -5.10 14.50
N GLU A 22 20.09 -6.39 14.68
CA GLU A 22 20.19 -7.33 13.57
C GLU A 22 18.81 -7.68 13.01
N MET A 23 17.79 -7.81 13.86
CA MET A 23 16.39 -7.99 13.42
C MET A 23 15.92 -6.80 12.57
N VAL A 24 16.32 -5.57 12.95
CA VAL A 24 16.01 -4.36 12.18
C VAL A 24 16.66 -4.41 10.80
N LYS A 25 17.94 -4.80 10.71
CA LYS A 25 18.65 -4.92 9.42
C LYS A 25 18.08 -6.00 8.50
N GLN A 26 17.49 -7.06 9.05
CA GLN A 26 16.82 -8.13 8.28
C GLN A 26 15.48 -7.68 7.68
N GLY A 27 15.15 -6.39 7.82
CA GLY A 27 14.03 -5.76 7.16
C GLY A 27 12.78 -5.75 8.01
N LEU A 28 12.85 -5.80 9.33
CA LEU A 28 11.66 -5.55 10.17
C LEU A 28 11.04 -4.18 9.86
N ASP A 29 9.77 -4.12 9.48
CA ASP A 29 9.11 -2.87 9.09
C ASP A 29 8.46 -2.14 10.28
N MET A 30 8.11 -2.89 11.33
CA MET A 30 7.37 -2.40 12.50
C MET A 30 7.40 -3.43 13.64
N VAL A 31 7.34 -2.97 14.89
CA VAL A 31 7.15 -3.83 16.07
C VAL A 31 5.74 -3.69 16.61
N ARG A 32 5.09 -4.82 16.86
CA ARG A 32 3.83 -4.90 17.63
C ARG A 32 4.15 -5.10 19.11
N LEU A 33 3.68 -4.18 19.95
CA LEU A 33 3.69 -4.29 21.41
C LEU A 33 2.29 -4.74 21.87
N ASN A 34 2.20 -5.94 22.45
CA ASN A 34 0.93 -6.51 22.90
C ASN A 34 0.64 -6.13 24.36
N CYS A 35 -0.28 -5.19 24.58
CA CYS A 35 -0.62 -4.67 25.90
C CYS A 35 -1.42 -5.64 26.77
N SER A 36 -1.94 -6.76 26.24
CA SER A 36 -2.49 -7.83 27.09
C SER A 36 -1.43 -8.48 27.99
N HIS A 37 -0.13 -8.25 27.72
CA HIS A 37 0.99 -8.81 28.47
C HIS A 37 1.99 -7.75 28.95
N LEU A 38 1.74 -6.46 28.69
CA LEU A 38 2.65 -5.37 29.02
C LEU A 38 1.88 -4.29 29.77
N SER A 39 2.37 -3.92 30.95
CA SER A 39 1.89 -2.75 31.67
C SER A 39 2.38 -1.44 31.04
N VAL A 40 1.73 -0.32 31.36
CA VAL A 40 2.14 1.01 30.86
C VAL A 40 3.59 1.35 31.25
N ASP A 41 4.02 0.95 32.45
CA ASP A 41 5.38 1.20 32.94
C ASP A 41 6.44 0.42 32.14
N GLU A 42 6.11 -0.79 31.71
CA GLU A 42 7.00 -1.61 30.87
C GLU A 42 7.11 -1.08 29.43
N LEU A 43 6.12 -0.34 28.92
CA LEU A 43 6.15 0.17 27.55
C LEU A 43 7.18 1.28 27.34
N GLN A 44 7.44 2.12 28.35
CA GLN A 44 8.32 3.28 28.21
C GLN A 44 9.74 2.91 27.73
N PRO A 45 10.49 1.98 28.37
CA PRO A 45 11.82 1.60 27.89
C PRO A 45 11.78 0.96 26.50
N LEU A 46 10.72 0.20 26.17
CA LEU A 46 10.57 -0.44 24.86
C LEU A 46 10.38 0.59 23.74
N ILE A 47 9.47 1.54 23.94
CA ILE A 47 9.20 2.59 22.96
C ILE A 47 10.44 3.47 22.75
N THR A 48 11.15 3.84 23.82
CA THR A 48 12.42 4.58 23.70
C THR A 48 13.39 3.83 22.79
N ARG A 49 13.60 2.52 23.06
CA ARG A 49 14.49 1.68 22.26
C ARG A 49 14.07 1.57 20.79
N LEU A 50 12.77 1.42 20.52
CA LEU A 50 12.22 1.34 19.17
C LEU A 50 12.39 2.66 18.40
N LYS A 51 12.17 3.80 19.05
CA LYS A 51 12.39 5.12 18.47
C LYS A 51 13.87 5.38 18.15
N GLU A 52 14.78 4.99 19.04
CA GLU A 52 16.23 5.07 18.80
C GLU A 52 16.64 4.22 17.58
N ALA A 53 16.07 3.02 17.46
CA ALA A 53 16.27 2.14 16.31
C ALA A 53 15.54 2.62 15.03
N LYS A 54 14.73 3.69 15.11
CA LYS A 54 13.88 4.22 14.03
C LYS A 54 12.92 3.19 13.44
N VAL A 55 12.36 2.32 14.30
CA VAL A 55 11.38 1.30 13.92
C VAL A 55 9.97 1.80 14.25
N ARG A 56 9.03 1.62 13.33
CA ARG A 56 7.61 1.97 13.56
C ARG A 56 7.00 1.12 14.67
N ILE A 57 6.05 1.69 15.39
CA ILE A 57 5.46 1.11 16.60
C ILE A 57 3.95 0.91 16.40
N MET A 58 3.51 -0.34 16.54
CA MET A 58 2.11 -0.72 16.62
C MET A 58 1.79 -1.12 18.06
N LEU A 59 0.97 -0.32 18.75
CA LEU A 59 0.51 -0.60 20.10
C LEU A 59 -0.83 -1.34 20.03
N ASP A 60 -0.84 -2.61 20.41
CA ASP A 60 -2.03 -3.45 20.40
C ASP A 60 -2.69 -3.43 21.78
N LEU A 61 -3.85 -2.80 21.87
CA LEU A 61 -4.55 -2.56 23.12
C LEU A 61 -5.12 -3.86 23.69
N PRO A 62 -5.25 -3.98 25.03
CA PRO A 62 -5.80 -5.18 25.66
C PRO A 62 -7.21 -5.52 25.15
N GLY A 63 -8.03 -4.51 24.88
CA GLY A 63 -9.44 -4.67 24.53
C GLY A 63 -10.29 -5.10 25.72
N TYR A 64 -11.61 -5.07 25.53
CA TYR A 64 -12.56 -5.55 26.54
C TYR A 64 -12.91 -7.01 26.29
N GLU A 65 -12.17 -7.91 26.94
CA GLU A 65 -12.46 -9.34 26.96
C GLU A 65 -13.04 -9.74 28.32
N ILE A 66 -14.16 -10.47 28.29
CA ILE A 66 -14.74 -11.04 29.51
C ILE A 66 -14.00 -12.34 29.82
N ARG A 67 -13.43 -12.43 31.02
CA ARG A 67 -12.68 -13.56 31.53
C ARG A 67 -13.26 -14.05 32.84
N LEU A 68 -13.22 -15.36 33.02
CA LEU A 68 -13.71 -16.06 34.19
C LEU A 68 -12.66 -16.09 35.30
N GLN A 69 -12.95 -15.47 36.44
CA GLN A 69 -12.22 -15.63 37.69
C GLN A 69 -12.66 -16.93 38.36
N GLY A 70 -12.02 -18.02 37.96
CA GLY A 70 -12.27 -19.37 38.45
C GLY A 70 -12.55 -20.36 37.31
N PRO A 71 -12.25 -21.65 37.50
CA PRO A 71 -11.65 -22.27 38.69
C PRO A 71 -10.14 -21.97 38.79
N SER A 72 -9.55 -22.17 39.97
CA SER A 72 -8.10 -22.01 40.18
C SER A 72 -7.27 -23.09 39.48
N GLU A 73 -7.91 -24.21 39.16
CA GLU A 73 -7.33 -25.35 38.46
C GLU A 73 -8.24 -25.79 37.31
N ASN A 74 -7.71 -26.58 36.39
CA ASN A 74 -8.47 -27.14 35.29
C ASN A 74 -9.66 -27.96 35.81
N THR A 75 -10.88 -27.62 35.40
CA THR A 75 -12.11 -28.28 35.85
C THR A 75 -12.88 -28.85 34.66
N LEU A 76 -13.31 -30.11 34.75
CA LEU A 76 -14.15 -30.71 33.72
C LEU A 76 -15.58 -30.21 33.85
N LEU A 77 -16.12 -29.67 32.76
CA LEU A 77 -17.54 -29.37 32.61
C LEU A 77 -18.18 -30.41 31.69
N GLU A 78 -19.24 -31.07 32.15
CA GLU A 78 -19.92 -32.13 31.39
C GLU A 78 -21.12 -31.59 30.60
N ALA A 79 -21.42 -32.19 29.44
CA ALA A 79 -22.62 -31.84 28.70
C ALA A 79 -23.89 -32.15 29.53
N GLY A 80 -24.82 -31.21 29.57
CA GLY A 80 -26.03 -31.28 30.40
C GLY A 80 -25.87 -30.71 31.81
N GLN A 81 -24.64 -30.45 32.27
CA GLN A 81 -24.38 -29.80 33.56
C GLN A 81 -24.94 -28.37 33.56
N THR A 82 -25.46 -27.91 34.70
CA THR A 82 -25.78 -26.49 34.92
C THR A 82 -24.70 -25.88 35.79
N VAL A 83 -24.16 -24.73 35.36
CA VAL A 83 -23.18 -23.95 36.11
C VAL A 83 -23.71 -22.55 36.38
N HIS A 84 -23.39 -22.00 37.55
CA HIS A 84 -23.71 -20.62 37.88
C HIS A 84 -22.60 -19.68 37.42
N LEU A 85 -22.99 -18.59 36.77
CA LEU A 85 -22.15 -17.45 36.41
C LEU A 85 -22.63 -16.24 37.24
N GLY A 86 -21.82 -15.65 38.11
CA GLY A 86 -22.28 -14.55 38.97
C GLY A 86 -21.14 -13.75 39.63
N LYS A 87 -21.46 -12.81 40.52
CA LYS A 87 -20.45 -12.04 41.29
C LYS A 87 -19.90 -12.77 42.53
N SER A 88 -20.56 -13.82 43.00
CA SER A 88 -20.21 -14.56 44.22
C SER A 88 -19.21 -15.70 43.94
N PRO A 89 -18.23 -15.99 44.83
CA PRO A 89 -17.24 -17.05 44.66
C PRO A 89 -17.80 -18.48 44.57
N GLN A 90 -19.12 -18.65 44.73
CA GLN A 90 -19.82 -19.92 44.55
C GLN A 90 -20.25 -20.08 43.08
N GLY A 91 -19.30 -20.19 42.17
CA GLY A 91 -19.56 -20.35 40.73
C GLY A 91 -18.44 -19.80 39.86
N LEU A 92 -18.72 -19.69 38.55
CA LEU A 92 -17.88 -18.96 37.63
C LEU A 92 -18.11 -17.46 37.85
N CYS A 93 -17.07 -16.72 38.20
CA CYS A 93 -17.14 -15.26 38.28
C CYS A 93 -16.58 -14.65 37.01
N GLY A 94 -17.14 -13.55 36.50
CA GLY A 94 -16.59 -12.84 35.32
C GLY A 94 -16.38 -11.35 35.60
N ASN A 95 -15.42 -10.71 34.92
CA ASN A 95 -15.28 -9.24 34.88
C ASN A 95 -16.37 -8.60 33.99
N PHE A 96 -17.63 -8.92 34.28
CA PHE A 96 -18.80 -8.54 33.48
C PHE A 96 -19.86 -7.87 34.36
N ASP A 97 -20.30 -6.69 33.95
CA ASP A 97 -21.33 -5.92 34.66
C ASP A 97 -22.62 -5.70 33.85
N ALA A 98 -22.69 -6.16 32.60
CA ALA A 98 -23.86 -5.97 31.73
C ALA A 98 -24.91 -7.10 31.87
N TRP A 99 -25.21 -7.51 33.10
CA TRP A 99 -26.19 -8.57 33.42
C TRP A 99 -27.58 -8.32 32.82
N GLY A 100 -27.99 -7.04 32.73
CA GLY A 100 -29.27 -6.63 32.13
C GLY A 100 -29.38 -6.87 30.63
N SER A 101 -28.27 -7.11 29.92
CA SER A 101 -28.26 -7.43 28.49
C SER A 101 -28.38 -8.93 28.22
N LEU A 102 -28.40 -9.78 29.26
CA LEU A 102 -28.51 -11.23 29.12
C LEU A 102 -29.98 -11.68 29.03
N ASN A 103 -30.24 -12.65 28.17
CA ASN A 103 -31.56 -13.25 27.96
C ASN A 103 -31.47 -14.77 28.04
N THR A 104 -32.51 -15.42 28.57
CA THR A 104 -32.65 -16.88 28.49
C THR A 104 -32.62 -17.33 27.02
N GLY A 105 -31.90 -18.41 26.74
CA GLY A 105 -31.71 -18.97 25.41
C GLY A 105 -30.48 -18.45 24.66
N MET A 106 -29.82 -17.39 25.14
CA MET A 106 -28.57 -16.91 24.55
C MET A 106 -27.48 -17.98 24.60
N GLU A 107 -26.76 -18.14 23.49
CA GLU A 107 -25.60 -19.02 23.41
C GLU A 107 -24.41 -18.38 24.12
N VAL A 108 -23.63 -19.21 24.81
CA VAL A 108 -22.46 -18.81 25.56
C VAL A 108 -21.28 -19.67 25.13
N PHE A 109 -20.19 -19.01 24.78
CA PHE A 109 -18.97 -19.61 24.26
C PHE A 109 -17.86 -19.39 25.29
N ILE A 110 -17.27 -20.47 25.79
CA ILE A 110 -16.20 -20.43 26.80
C ILE A 110 -14.93 -21.05 26.23
N GLN A 111 -13.81 -20.32 26.35
CA GLN A 111 -12.54 -20.61 25.67
C GLN A 111 -12.77 -20.76 24.17
N GLY A 112 -13.43 -19.76 23.58
CA GLY A 112 -13.98 -19.88 22.24
C GLY A 112 -15.13 -20.89 22.20
N SER A 113 -15.07 -21.83 21.26
CA SER A 113 -16.08 -22.88 21.08
C SER A 113 -15.66 -24.24 21.65
N GLU A 114 -14.60 -24.29 22.47
CA GLU A 114 -14.20 -25.51 23.18
C GLU A 114 -15.32 -26.01 24.09
N ILE A 115 -15.89 -25.09 24.89
CA ILE A 115 -17.07 -25.33 25.72
C ILE A 115 -18.21 -24.45 25.19
N GLN A 116 -19.37 -25.04 24.99
CA GLN A 116 -20.57 -24.32 24.60
C GLN A 116 -21.64 -24.49 25.67
N ALA A 117 -22.29 -23.40 26.02
CA ALA A 117 -23.38 -23.38 26.96
C ALA A 117 -24.54 -22.51 26.43
N GLN A 118 -25.67 -22.58 27.09
CA GLN A 118 -26.82 -21.73 26.82
C GLN A 118 -27.35 -21.18 28.14
N ILE A 119 -27.72 -19.91 28.17
CA ILE A 119 -28.34 -19.31 29.35
C ILE A 119 -29.69 -19.97 29.59
N SER A 120 -29.83 -20.73 30.68
CA SER A 120 -31.10 -21.32 31.10
C SER A 120 -31.93 -20.35 31.92
N LYS A 121 -31.28 -19.46 32.69
CA LYS A 121 -31.97 -18.48 33.55
C LYS A 121 -31.09 -17.26 33.81
N VAL A 122 -31.71 -16.09 33.91
CA VAL A 122 -31.05 -14.81 34.21
C VAL A 122 -31.55 -14.28 35.56
N TYR A 123 -30.64 -13.72 36.34
CA TYR A 123 -30.85 -13.04 37.61
C TYR A 123 -30.26 -11.61 37.53
N PRO A 124 -30.53 -10.72 38.51
CA PRO A 124 -30.02 -9.35 38.48
C PRO A 124 -28.48 -9.22 38.37
N ASP A 125 -27.74 -10.13 38.98
CA ASP A 125 -26.26 -10.14 39.06
C ASP A 125 -25.64 -11.53 38.80
N ALA A 126 -26.42 -12.43 38.18
CA ALA A 126 -26.01 -13.80 37.88
C ALA A 126 -26.81 -14.40 36.71
N ALA A 127 -26.34 -15.52 36.18
CA ALA A 127 -27.03 -16.36 35.22
C ALA A 127 -26.74 -17.84 35.48
N GLU A 128 -27.65 -18.71 35.07
CA GLU A 128 -27.41 -20.16 34.97
C GLU A 128 -27.09 -20.52 33.52
N LEU A 129 -26.01 -21.27 33.34
CA LEU A 129 -25.57 -21.76 32.05
C LEU A 129 -25.76 -23.27 32.01
N LYS A 130 -26.55 -23.75 31.05
CA LYS A 130 -26.63 -25.17 30.71
C LYS A 130 -25.55 -25.51 29.70
N ILE A 131 -24.61 -26.37 30.07
CA ILE A 131 -23.54 -26.82 29.19
C ILE A 131 -24.13 -27.70 28.08
N ILE A 132 -23.95 -27.28 26.83
CA ILE A 132 -24.37 -28.01 25.63
C ILE A 132 -23.24 -28.91 25.15
N LYS A 133 -22.02 -28.39 25.12
CA LYS A 133 -20.79 -29.11 24.80
C LYS A 133 -19.81 -28.94 25.97
N GLY A 134 -19.53 -30.04 26.65
CA GLY A 134 -18.57 -30.08 27.76
C GLY A 134 -17.11 -29.99 27.31
N GLY A 135 -16.21 -29.78 28.28
CA GLY A 135 -14.78 -29.63 28.06
C GLY A 135 -14.02 -29.25 29.33
N ILE A 136 -12.70 -29.14 29.21
CA ILE A 136 -11.85 -28.71 30.34
C ILE A 136 -11.85 -27.19 30.41
N LEU A 137 -12.46 -26.65 31.46
CA LEU A 137 -12.41 -25.23 31.79
C LEU A 137 -11.08 -24.90 32.47
N ARG A 138 -10.26 -24.07 31.81
CA ARG A 138 -8.97 -23.61 32.36
C ARG A 138 -9.17 -22.34 33.19
N PRO A 139 -8.24 -22.03 34.12
CA PRO A 139 -8.25 -20.75 34.84
C PRO A 139 -8.23 -19.56 33.88
N ASN A 140 -8.92 -18.47 34.25
CA ASN A 140 -8.97 -17.22 33.46
C ASN A 140 -9.51 -17.39 32.04
N ALA A 141 -10.35 -18.41 31.83
CA ALA A 141 -10.99 -18.71 30.56
C ALA A 141 -11.80 -17.53 30.03
N SER A 142 -11.69 -17.26 28.73
CA SER A 142 -12.53 -16.26 28.07
C SER A 142 -13.98 -16.74 27.97
N ILE A 143 -14.93 -15.81 28.05
CA ILE A 143 -16.36 -16.08 27.90
C ILE A 143 -16.95 -15.02 26.98
N SER A 144 -17.85 -15.43 26.09
CA SER A 144 -18.59 -14.53 25.21
C SER A 144 -20.04 -14.99 25.05
N PHE A 145 -20.92 -14.05 24.71
CA PHE A 145 -22.37 -14.25 24.63
C PHE A 145 -22.86 -13.89 23.23
N ALA A 146 -23.58 -14.80 22.58
CA ALA A 146 -24.12 -14.55 21.25
C ALA A 146 -25.23 -13.51 21.28
N GLY A 147 -25.12 -12.48 20.45
CA GLY A 147 -26.14 -11.43 20.33
C GLY A 147 -26.22 -10.50 21.54
N LEU A 148 -25.18 -10.45 22.37
CA LEU A 148 -25.11 -9.50 23.47
C LEU A 148 -25.08 -8.07 22.91
N ASP A 149 -26.06 -7.26 23.33
CA ASP A 149 -26.05 -5.83 23.04
C ASP A 149 -24.95 -5.14 23.87
N ALA A 150 -23.81 -4.98 23.21
CA ALA A 150 -22.62 -4.33 23.73
C ALA A 150 -22.65 -2.80 23.57
N THR A 151 -23.76 -2.19 23.12
CA THR A 151 -23.85 -0.73 22.92
C THR A 151 -23.56 0.07 24.19
N ASN A 152 -23.88 -0.50 25.36
CA ASN A 152 -23.60 0.07 26.69
C ASN A 152 -22.24 -0.35 27.28
N LEU A 153 -21.49 -1.24 26.62
CA LEU A 153 -20.09 -1.50 26.96
C LEU A 153 -19.24 -0.38 26.37
N SER A 154 -19.41 0.84 26.89
CA SER A 154 -18.54 1.99 26.60
C SER A 154 -17.16 1.84 27.27
N SER A 155 -16.63 0.63 27.37
CA SER A 155 -15.49 0.32 28.20
C SER A 155 -14.20 0.52 27.42
N LEU A 156 -13.87 1.78 27.14
CA LEU A 156 -12.46 2.15 26.94
C LEU A 156 -11.67 1.98 28.24
N ASP A 157 -12.31 1.77 29.40
CA ASP A 157 -11.68 1.67 30.72
C ASP A 157 -10.39 0.84 30.79
N PRO A 158 -10.31 -0.41 30.27
CA PRO A 158 -9.04 -1.15 30.27
C PRO A 158 -7.99 -0.56 29.31
N ASP A 159 -8.43 0.11 28.26
CA ASP A 159 -7.60 0.64 27.18
C ASP A 159 -7.12 2.08 27.45
N LEU A 160 -7.85 2.87 28.27
CA LEU A 160 -7.62 4.30 28.49
C LEU A 160 -6.18 4.63 28.94
N PRO A 161 -5.57 3.91 29.90
CA PRO A 161 -4.18 4.17 30.30
C PRO A 161 -3.21 3.99 29.13
N TYR A 162 -3.39 2.93 28.33
CA TYR A 162 -2.55 2.63 27.16
C TYR A 162 -2.77 3.63 26.03
N LEU A 163 -4.02 4.06 25.81
CA LEU A 163 -4.36 5.03 24.77
C LEU A 163 -3.78 6.41 25.08
N ASN A 164 -3.89 6.87 26.33
CA ASN A 164 -3.26 8.12 26.78
C ASN A 164 -1.74 8.06 26.64
N PHE A 165 -1.16 6.90 26.98
CA PHE A 165 0.27 6.67 26.82
C PHE A 165 0.68 6.68 25.33
N ALA A 166 -0.09 6.04 24.46
CA ALA A 166 0.12 6.01 23.01
C ALA A 166 0.16 7.40 22.40
N ILE A 167 -0.79 8.27 22.78
CA ILE A 167 -0.86 9.67 22.33
C ILE A 167 0.38 10.43 22.81
N LYS A 168 0.71 10.32 24.11
CA LYS A 168 1.87 11.01 24.69
C LYS A 168 3.19 10.58 24.02
N GLN A 169 3.30 9.31 23.66
CA GLN A 169 4.48 8.75 23.02
C GLN A 169 4.44 8.85 21.49
N GLU A 170 3.39 9.41 20.87
CA GLU A 170 3.25 9.52 19.41
C GLU A 170 3.55 8.19 18.68
N VAL A 171 2.92 7.10 19.10
CA VAL A 171 3.07 5.81 18.40
C VAL A 171 2.46 5.87 16.99
N ASP A 172 2.98 5.09 16.06
CA ASP A 172 2.50 5.11 14.67
C ASP A 172 1.08 4.56 14.50
N ILE A 173 0.79 3.44 15.17
CA ILE A 173 -0.50 2.73 15.05
C ILE A 173 -1.00 2.30 16.43
N VAL A 174 -2.29 2.54 16.69
CA VAL A 174 -3.04 1.98 17.81
C VAL A 174 -4.01 0.92 17.27
N VAL A 175 -3.95 -0.31 17.79
CA VAL A 175 -4.85 -1.40 17.40
C VAL A 175 -5.91 -1.58 18.48
N LEU A 176 -7.17 -1.54 18.06
CA LEU A 176 -8.32 -1.81 18.93
C LEU A 176 -8.76 -3.26 18.78
N SER A 177 -8.66 -4.01 19.88
CA SER A 177 -8.97 -5.43 19.99
C SER A 177 -10.37 -5.67 20.57
N HIS A 178 -10.90 -6.88 20.34
CA HIS A 178 -12.20 -7.40 20.78
C HIS A 178 -13.38 -6.48 20.43
N ILE A 179 -13.43 -6.06 19.16
CA ILE A 179 -14.51 -5.22 18.65
C ILE A 179 -15.79 -6.02 18.56
N ASN A 180 -16.84 -5.56 19.23
CA ASN A 180 -18.18 -6.11 19.13
C ASN A 180 -19.18 -5.07 18.59
N HIS A 181 -18.85 -3.78 18.65
CA HIS A 181 -19.73 -2.71 18.16
C HIS A 181 -18.94 -1.52 17.58
N PRO A 182 -19.40 -0.88 16.48
CA PRO A 182 -18.75 0.29 15.88
C PRO A 182 -18.52 1.48 16.82
N ASN A 183 -19.33 1.62 17.88
CA ASN A 183 -19.13 2.67 18.88
C ASN A 183 -17.78 2.57 19.60
N GLN A 184 -17.20 1.38 19.77
CA GLN A 184 -15.84 1.25 20.32
C GLN A 184 -14.85 2.01 19.44
N VAL A 185 -14.91 1.81 18.12
CA VAL A 185 -14.04 2.48 17.14
C VAL A 185 -14.30 3.99 17.11
N ARG A 186 -15.57 4.43 17.13
CA ARG A 186 -15.92 5.86 17.19
C ARG A 186 -15.37 6.54 18.43
N SER A 187 -15.55 5.94 19.60
CA SER A 187 -15.06 6.50 20.86
C SER A 187 -13.53 6.59 20.88
N THR A 188 -12.82 5.56 20.41
CA THR A 188 -11.35 5.62 20.27
C THR A 188 -10.92 6.68 19.26
N ARG A 189 -11.66 6.84 18.15
CA ARG A 189 -11.40 7.89 17.14
C ARG A 189 -11.49 9.28 17.75
N GLU A 190 -12.55 9.53 18.51
CA GLU A 190 -12.74 10.79 19.23
C GLU A 190 -11.61 11.06 20.23
N HIS A 191 -11.18 10.03 20.96
CA HIS A 191 -10.08 10.13 21.93
C HIS A 191 -8.72 10.35 21.28
N LEU A 192 -8.51 9.86 20.06
CA LEU A 192 -7.29 10.06 19.26
C LEU A 192 -7.26 11.40 18.53
N LYS A 193 -8.29 12.27 18.66
CA LYS A 193 -8.29 13.58 18.00
C LYS A 193 -7.07 14.41 18.43
N GLY A 194 -6.33 14.89 17.42
CA GLY A 194 -5.10 15.65 17.61
C GLY A 194 -3.83 14.80 17.74
N SER A 195 -3.94 13.47 17.78
CA SER A 195 -2.80 12.56 17.63
C SER A 195 -2.50 12.28 16.16
N ASN A 196 -1.23 11.97 15.85
CA ASN A 196 -0.80 11.47 14.54
C ASN A 196 -0.94 9.94 14.40
N SER A 197 -1.32 9.25 15.48
CA SER A 197 -1.48 7.79 15.47
C SER A 197 -2.64 7.34 14.57
N LEU A 198 -2.37 6.36 13.71
CA LEU A 198 -3.41 5.69 12.91
C LEU A 198 -4.18 4.69 13.78
N LEU A 199 -5.49 4.57 13.56
CA LEU A 199 -6.33 3.57 14.20
C LEU A 199 -6.50 2.35 13.31
N CYS A 200 -6.05 1.23 13.87
CA CYS A 200 -6.25 -0.10 13.33
C CYS A 200 -7.40 -0.79 14.06
N THR A 201 -8.36 -1.35 13.33
CA THR A 201 -9.44 -2.15 13.92
C THR A 201 -9.20 -3.62 13.65
N LYS A 202 -9.09 -4.41 14.73
CA LYS A 202 -8.86 -5.85 14.66
C LYS A 202 -10.20 -6.58 14.50
N ILE A 203 -10.32 -7.34 13.42
CA ILE A 203 -11.46 -8.22 13.13
C ILE A 203 -11.13 -9.60 13.70
N GLU A 204 -11.82 -9.95 14.78
CA GLU A 204 -11.55 -11.16 15.54
C GLU A 204 -12.78 -11.77 16.22
N THR A 205 -13.94 -11.13 16.11
CA THR A 205 -15.19 -11.60 16.70
C THR A 205 -16.22 -11.76 15.60
N LYS A 206 -17.21 -12.62 15.83
CA LYS A 206 -18.39 -12.74 14.97
C LYS A 206 -19.16 -11.43 14.89
N ALA A 207 -19.30 -10.69 16.00
CA ALA A 207 -20.02 -9.42 16.04
C ALA A 207 -19.35 -8.35 15.16
N ALA A 208 -18.01 -8.34 15.07
CA ALA A 208 -17.31 -7.46 14.13
C ALA A 208 -17.67 -7.78 12.66
N LEU A 209 -17.98 -9.04 12.34
CA LEU A 209 -18.37 -9.44 10.99
C LEU A 209 -19.73 -8.85 10.57
N ASP A 210 -20.65 -8.69 11.51
CA ASP A 210 -21.99 -8.12 11.26
C ASP A 210 -21.92 -6.61 10.94
N HIS A 211 -20.81 -5.95 11.27
CA HIS A 211 -20.58 -4.51 11.11
C HIS A 211 -19.39 -4.16 10.20
N LEU A 212 -18.89 -5.10 9.37
CA LEU A 212 -17.64 -4.93 8.62
C LEU A 212 -17.55 -3.63 7.84
N ASP A 213 -18.58 -3.31 7.04
CA ASP A 213 -18.52 -2.15 6.15
C ASP A 213 -18.33 -0.84 6.92
N GLU A 214 -19.07 -0.68 8.02
CA GLU A 214 -19.01 0.49 8.89
C GLU A 214 -17.68 0.56 9.65
N LEU A 215 -17.20 -0.58 10.17
CA LEU A 215 -15.90 -0.65 10.83
C LEU A 215 -14.78 -0.24 9.87
N ILE A 216 -14.77 -0.75 8.63
CA ILE A 216 -13.75 -0.40 7.62
C ILE A 216 -13.76 1.10 7.31
N ASP A 217 -14.93 1.75 7.28
CA ASP A 217 -15.03 3.19 7.03
C ASP A 217 -14.47 4.03 8.20
N LEU A 218 -14.68 3.57 9.44
CA LEU A 218 -14.24 4.24 10.67
C LEU A 218 -12.73 4.10 10.95
N SER A 219 -12.07 3.10 10.36
CA SER A 219 -10.66 2.78 10.63
C SER A 219 -9.71 3.35 9.59
N ASP A 220 -8.46 3.62 9.97
CA ASP A 220 -7.41 3.99 9.00
C ASP A 220 -6.86 2.75 8.29
N LEU A 221 -6.84 1.63 9.00
CA LEU A 221 -6.40 0.32 8.51
C LEU A 221 -7.05 -0.82 9.31
N MET A 222 -6.96 -2.03 8.78
CA MET A 222 -7.61 -3.23 9.33
C MET A 222 -6.57 -4.29 9.69
N LEU A 223 -6.87 -5.09 10.72
CA LEU A 223 -6.10 -6.27 11.10
C LEU A 223 -7.03 -7.48 11.20
N LEU A 224 -6.71 -8.59 10.53
CA LEU A 224 -7.42 -9.85 10.72
C LEU A 224 -6.72 -10.71 11.78
N GLY A 225 -7.35 -10.89 12.94
CA GLY A 225 -6.88 -11.76 14.02
C GLY A 225 -7.45 -13.17 13.87
N ARG A 226 -6.76 -14.04 13.10
CA ARG A 226 -7.31 -15.36 12.72
C ARG A 226 -7.51 -16.33 13.89
N GLY A 227 -6.63 -16.28 14.89
CA GLY A 227 -6.72 -17.15 16.07
C GLY A 227 -8.01 -16.92 16.83
N ASP A 228 -8.20 -15.68 17.29
CA ASP A 228 -9.40 -15.23 18.01
C ASP A 228 -10.66 -15.37 17.15
N LEU A 229 -10.58 -15.05 15.85
CA LEU A 229 -11.72 -15.23 14.93
C LEU A 229 -12.16 -16.69 14.85
N SER A 230 -11.22 -17.64 14.74
CA SER A 230 -11.51 -19.08 14.69
C SER A 230 -12.16 -19.62 15.96
N ALA A 231 -12.05 -18.89 17.07
CA ALA A 231 -12.74 -19.19 18.32
C ALA A 231 -14.22 -18.76 18.28
N SER A 232 -14.56 -17.74 17.49
CA SER A 232 -15.90 -17.15 17.40
C SER A 232 -16.75 -17.63 16.21
N ILE A 233 -16.13 -18.17 15.15
CA ILE A 233 -16.80 -18.72 13.96
C ILE A 233 -16.22 -20.11 13.62
N PRO A 234 -16.93 -20.94 12.83
CA PRO A 234 -16.36 -22.20 12.35
C PRO A 234 -15.00 -21.97 11.67
N PHE A 235 -13.97 -22.74 12.04
CA PHE A 235 -12.61 -22.55 11.54
C PHE A 235 -12.52 -22.55 10.01
N ALA A 236 -13.36 -23.35 9.34
CA ALA A 236 -13.44 -23.42 7.87
C ALA A 236 -13.97 -22.13 7.22
N HIS A 237 -14.64 -21.26 7.97
CA HIS A 237 -15.13 -19.96 7.48
C HIS A 237 -14.05 -18.87 7.52
N VAL A 238 -13.01 -19.01 8.35
CA VAL A 238 -11.96 -17.99 8.52
C VAL A 238 -11.28 -17.63 7.19
N PRO A 239 -10.87 -18.59 6.32
CA PRO A 239 -10.30 -18.25 5.01
C PRO A 239 -11.28 -17.52 4.08
N ILE A 240 -12.58 -17.81 4.18
CA ILE A 240 -13.62 -17.13 3.38
C ILE A 240 -13.72 -15.67 3.82
N VAL A 241 -13.82 -15.44 5.14
CA VAL A 241 -13.84 -14.10 5.73
C VAL A 241 -12.58 -13.31 5.38
N GLN A 242 -11.40 -13.94 5.38
CA GLN A 242 -10.16 -13.28 4.96
C GLN A 242 -10.25 -12.72 3.54
N ARG A 243 -10.74 -13.53 2.59
CA ARG A 243 -10.88 -13.10 1.19
C ARG A 243 -11.92 -11.99 1.03
N GLU A 244 -13.04 -12.09 1.74
CA GLU A 244 -14.08 -11.07 1.75
C GLU A 244 -13.56 -9.74 2.32
N LEU A 245 -12.94 -9.78 3.49
CA LEU A 245 -12.36 -8.61 4.15
C LEU A 245 -11.29 -7.97 3.26
N THR A 246 -10.41 -8.77 2.65
CA THR A 246 -9.38 -8.28 1.72
C THR A 246 -10.01 -7.55 0.53
N ARG A 247 -11.08 -8.10 -0.05
CA ARG A 247 -11.81 -7.48 -1.17
C ARG A 247 -12.45 -6.15 -0.77
N LEU A 248 -13.11 -6.10 0.39
CA LEU A 248 -13.77 -4.90 0.91
C LEU A 248 -12.75 -3.80 1.24
N CYS A 249 -11.68 -4.14 1.98
CA CYS A 249 -10.58 -3.22 2.29
C CYS A 249 -9.95 -2.67 1.01
N LYS A 250 -9.69 -3.53 0.01
CA LYS A 250 -9.15 -3.11 -1.29
C LYS A 250 -10.09 -2.16 -2.04
N ALA A 251 -11.39 -2.43 -2.03
CA ALA A 251 -12.39 -1.56 -2.67
C ALA A 251 -12.46 -0.17 -2.02
N LYS A 252 -12.27 -0.11 -0.69
CA LYS A 252 -12.30 1.13 0.10
C LYS A 252 -10.93 1.80 0.27
N GLY A 253 -9.87 1.25 -0.33
CA GLY A 253 -8.50 1.79 -0.21
C GLY A 253 -7.90 1.68 1.20
N LYS A 254 -8.42 0.79 2.04
CA LYS A 254 -7.96 0.58 3.43
C LYS A 254 -6.92 -0.54 3.47
N PRO A 255 -5.72 -0.32 4.07
CA PRO A 255 -4.74 -1.40 4.23
C PRO A 255 -5.27 -2.52 5.14
N LEU A 256 -4.96 -3.78 4.80
CA LEU A 256 -5.29 -4.95 5.62
C LEU A 256 -4.03 -5.73 5.99
N TYR A 257 -3.81 -5.93 7.29
CA TYR A 257 -2.79 -6.81 7.84
C TYR A 257 -3.40 -8.15 8.27
N ILE A 258 -2.64 -9.24 8.12
CA ILE A 258 -3.06 -10.59 8.54
C ILE A 258 -2.19 -11.06 9.69
N ALA A 259 -2.79 -11.60 10.75
CA ALA A 259 -2.09 -12.13 11.91
C ALA A 259 -2.43 -13.60 12.21
N THR A 260 -1.57 -14.21 13.02
CA THR A 260 -1.69 -15.53 13.66
C THR A 260 -1.56 -16.72 12.71
N GLY A 261 -0.68 -17.67 13.04
CA GLY A 261 -0.61 -18.98 12.36
C GLY A 261 0.13 -18.94 11.02
N LEU A 262 0.90 -17.88 10.75
CA LEU A 262 1.57 -17.68 9.46
C LEU A 262 2.80 -18.56 9.33
N LEU A 263 3.60 -18.69 10.40
CA LEU A 263 4.82 -19.50 10.43
C LEU A 263 4.84 -20.42 11.67
N SER A 264 3.66 -20.83 12.14
CA SER A 264 3.51 -21.57 13.39
C SER A 264 4.26 -22.90 13.43
N SER A 265 4.60 -23.49 12.27
CA SER A 265 5.40 -24.71 12.25
C SER A 265 6.84 -24.52 12.73
N LEU A 266 7.38 -23.30 12.64
CA LEU A 266 8.74 -22.99 13.10
C LEU A 266 8.92 -23.11 14.61
N ALA A 267 7.82 -23.22 15.37
CA ALA A 267 7.89 -23.52 16.79
C ALA A 267 8.38 -24.96 17.08
N TYR A 268 8.32 -25.87 16.10
CA TYR A 268 8.65 -27.29 16.27
C TYR A 268 9.37 -27.92 15.05
N GLN A 269 9.71 -27.12 14.04
CA GLN A 269 10.41 -27.54 12.83
C GLN A 269 11.44 -26.49 12.42
N ASP A 270 12.54 -26.91 11.81
CA ASP A 270 13.59 -26.01 11.32
C ASP A 270 13.19 -25.24 10.05
N ALA A 271 12.12 -25.68 9.37
CA ALA A 271 11.64 -25.10 8.12
C ALA A 271 10.11 -24.89 8.16
N PRO A 272 9.59 -23.89 7.44
CA PRO A 272 8.16 -23.65 7.38
C PRO A 272 7.47 -24.78 6.61
N SER A 273 6.29 -25.18 7.09
CA SER A 273 5.47 -26.18 6.40
C SER A 273 4.97 -25.65 5.05
N HIS A 274 4.64 -26.57 4.12
CA HIS A 274 4.04 -26.19 2.83
C HIS A 274 2.75 -25.39 3.00
N SER A 275 1.95 -25.69 4.02
CA SER A 275 0.72 -24.94 4.32
C SER A 275 1.01 -23.52 4.79
N ASN A 276 2.04 -23.30 5.61
CA ASN A 276 2.46 -21.95 6.01
C ASN A 276 2.89 -21.11 4.81
N VAL A 277 3.72 -21.66 3.92
CA VAL A 277 4.17 -20.96 2.71
C VAL A 277 3.00 -20.66 1.77
N ALA A 278 2.10 -21.63 1.55
CA ALA A 278 0.93 -21.46 0.69
C ALA A 278 -0.05 -20.41 1.25
N ASP A 279 -0.23 -20.36 2.56
CA ASP A 279 -1.10 -19.39 3.24
C ASP A 279 -0.58 -17.95 3.05
N ILE A 280 0.70 -17.70 3.34
CA ILE A 280 1.33 -16.39 3.09
C ILE A 280 1.24 -16.01 1.62
N ALA A 281 1.56 -16.93 0.70
CA ALA A 281 1.50 -16.65 -0.74
C ALA A 281 0.09 -16.28 -1.19
N THR A 282 -0.93 -17.01 -0.69
CA THR A 282 -2.33 -16.76 -1.03
C THR A 282 -2.79 -15.40 -0.50
N ALA A 283 -2.45 -15.05 0.74
CA ALA A 283 -2.77 -13.75 1.30
C ALA A 283 -2.11 -12.58 0.52
N ILE A 284 -0.87 -12.73 0.05
CA ILE A 284 -0.22 -11.75 -0.84
C ILE A 284 -1.00 -11.62 -2.16
N MET A 285 -1.38 -12.76 -2.77
CA MET A 285 -2.12 -12.79 -4.04
C MET A 285 -3.51 -12.16 -3.92
N ASP A 286 -4.20 -12.38 -2.80
CA ASP A 286 -5.51 -11.77 -2.53
C ASP A 286 -5.39 -10.25 -2.27
N GLY A 287 -4.21 -9.79 -1.84
CA GLY A 287 -3.86 -8.37 -1.77
C GLY A 287 -3.68 -7.82 -0.35
N ALA A 288 -3.28 -8.66 0.60
CA ALA A 288 -2.87 -8.21 1.93
C ALA A 288 -1.73 -7.16 1.85
N ASN A 289 -1.67 -6.26 2.84
CA ASN A 289 -0.66 -5.20 2.92
C ASN A 289 0.53 -5.57 3.80
N GLY A 290 0.39 -6.60 4.63
CA GLY A 290 1.47 -7.09 5.46
C GLY A 290 1.01 -8.19 6.41
N PHE A 291 1.98 -8.64 7.20
CA PHE A 291 1.85 -9.80 8.06
C PHE A 291 2.34 -9.47 9.46
N ILE A 292 1.63 -9.95 10.47
CA ILE A 292 2.06 -9.89 11.86
C ILE A 292 2.50 -11.27 12.31
N LEU A 293 3.80 -11.42 12.55
CA LEU A 293 4.38 -12.56 13.24
C LEU A 293 4.10 -12.40 14.75
N THR A 294 3.47 -13.41 15.34
CA THR A 294 2.92 -13.35 16.69
C THR A 294 3.79 -14.17 17.64
N ASN A 295 3.29 -15.31 18.11
CA ASN A 295 4.05 -16.23 18.96
C ASN A 295 5.28 -16.77 18.25
N GLU A 296 5.24 -16.85 16.92
CA GLU A 296 6.37 -17.31 16.09
C GLU A 296 7.65 -16.52 16.31
N THR A 297 7.55 -15.23 16.67
CA THR A 297 8.72 -14.40 17.03
C THR A 297 8.81 -14.16 18.53
N ALA A 298 7.68 -13.96 19.21
CA ALA A 298 7.65 -13.56 20.62
C ALA A 298 8.22 -14.63 21.57
N THR A 299 8.01 -15.91 21.27
CA THR A 299 8.47 -17.03 22.10
C THR A 299 9.60 -17.85 21.45
N SER A 300 10.11 -17.41 20.29
CA SER A 300 11.17 -18.13 19.58
C SER A 300 12.53 -17.93 20.25
N ALA A 301 13.32 -19.01 20.28
CA ALA A 301 14.73 -18.94 20.64
C ALA A 301 15.57 -18.24 19.55
N ASP A 302 15.10 -18.26 18.30
CA ASP A 302 15.73 -17.59 17.16
C ASP A 302 14.70 -16.81 16.33
N PRO A 303 14.28 -15.63 16.81
CA PRO A 303 13.36 -14.76 16.07
C PRO A 303 13.95 -14.21 14.75
N ASN A 304 15.29 -14.15 14.62
CA ASN A 304 15.94 -13.69 13.39
C ASN A 304 15.65 -14.67 12.24
N SER A 305 15.82 -15.97 12.47
CA SER A 305 15.53 -16.99 11.46
C SER A 305 14.06 -16.95 10.98
N VAL A 306 13.12 -16.70 11.91
CA VAL A 306 11.70 -16.57 11.59
C VAL A 306 11.43 -15.37 10.69
N LEU A 307 12.02 -14.21 11.02
CA LEU A 307 11.93 -13.00 10.19
C LEU A 307 12.57 -13.19 8.80
N ALA A 308 13.77 -13.77 8.75
CA ALA A 308 14.47 -14.05 7.50
C ALA A 308 13.64 -14.97 6.60
N THR A 309 13.02 -16.00 7.18
CA THR A 309 12.13 -16.93 6.48
C THR A 309 10.89 -16.20 5.93
N ALA A 310 10.23 -15.37 6.74
CA ALA A 310 9.08 -14.57 6.29
C ALA A 310 9.46 -13.64 5.13
N ARG A 311 10.59 -12.93 5.26
CA ARG A 311 11.11 -12.01 4.24
C ARG A 311 11.46 -12.72 2.95
N GLN A 312 12.07 -13.90 3.04
CA GLN A 312 12.37 -14.74 1.89
C GLN A 312 11.09 -15.15 1.15
N ILE A 313 10.07 -15.65 1.86
CA ILE A 313 8.79 -16.05 1.25
C ILE A 313 8.14 -14.86 0.56
N VAL A 314 8.01 -13.73 1.25
CA VAL A 314 7.41 -12.50 0.69
C VAL A 314 8.15 -12.07 -0.56
N SER A 315 9.47 -11.97 -0.52
CA SER A 315 10.30 -11.55 -1.65
C SER A 315 10.14 -12.47 -2.86
N GLN A 316 10.21 -13.80 -2.66
CA GLN A 316 10.08 -14.77 -3.74
C GLN A 316 8.68 -14.78 -4.36
N VAL A 317 7.62 -14.71 -3.55
CA VAL A 317 6.25 -14.61 -4.04
C VAL A 317 6.06 -13.32 -4.83
N GLN A 318 6.55 -12.19 -4.31
CA GLN A 318 6.44 -10.91 -5.00
C GLN A 318 7.20 -10.92 -6.33
N GLN A 319 8.44 -11.41 -6.33
CA GLN A 319 9.24 -11.58 -7.55
C GLN A 319 8.47 -12.43 -8.58
N LYS A 320 7.89 -13.57 -8.15
CA LYS A 320 7.11 -14.44 -9.03
C LYS A 320 5.82 -13.81 -9.54
N LEU A 321 5.19 -12.93 -8.78
CA LEU A 321 4.01 -12.18 -9.22
C LEU A 321 4.37 -11.07 -10.22
N ALA A 322 5.45 -10.32 -9.98
CA ALA A 322 5.99 -9.39 -10.98
C ALA A 322 6.30 -10.13 -12.29
N GLU A 323 6.98 -11.26 -12.16
CA GLU A 323 7.32 -12.20 -13.23
C GLU A 323 6.11 -12.72 -14.02
N LYS A 324 4.93 -12.90 -13.39
CA LYS A 324 3.69 -13.33 -14.05
C LYS A 324 2.90 -12.18 -14.66
N THR A 325 3.01 -10.99 -14.07
CA THR A 325 2.35 -9.76 -14.55
C THR A 325 3.06 -9.22 -15.79
N LEU A 326 4.37 -9.44 -15.89
CA LEU A 326 5.16 -9.29 -17.10
C LEU A 326 4.94 -10.54 -17.98
N SER A 327 4.56 -10.37 -19.25
CA SER A 327 4.39 -11.54 -20.13
C SER A 327 5.74 -12.28 -20.28
N PRO A 328 5.74 -13.62 -20.48
CA PRO A 328 6.95 -14.38 -20.79
C PRO A 328 7.73 -13.82 -22.00
N PHE A 329 7.05 -13.03 -22.85
CA PHE A 329 7.57 -12.34 -24.02
C PHE A 329 8.54 -11.19 -23.70
N ILE A 330 8.42 -10.52 -22.54
CA ILE A 330 9.31 -9.39 -22.16
C ILE A 330 10.70 -9.89 -21.71
N ARG A 331 10.83 -11.19 -21.41
CA ARG A 331 11.91 -11.71 -20.56
C ARG A 331 13.27 -11.89 -21.23
N GLN A 332 13.38 -11.92 -22.56
CA GLN A 332 14.64 -12.39 -23.15
C GLN A 332 15.75 -11.33 -23.20
N ASP A 333 15.47 -10.03 -23.30
CA ASP A 333 16.52 -9.01 -23.47
C ASP A 333 16.30 -7.65 -22.76
N LEU A 334 15.20 -7.46 -22.02
CA LEU A 334 14.89 -6.16 -21.40
C LEU A 334 15.34 -6.08 -19.92
N ASP A 335 16.41 -5.35 -19.66
CA ASP A 335 16.81 -4.97 -18.29
C ASP A 335 15.95 -3.78 -17.81
N LEU A 336 14.73 -4.10 -17.36
CA LEU A 336 13.76 -3.12 -16.89
C LEU A 336 14.29 -2.31 -15.69
N GLU A 337 15.13 -2.90 -14.85
CA GLU A 337 15.74 -2.21 -13.71
C GLU A 337 16.68 -1.09 -14.19
N LYS A 338 17.53 -1.37 -15.19
CA LYS A 338 18.37 -0.32 -15.82
C LYS A 338 17.54 0.77 -16.47
N LEU A 339 16.45 0.40 -17.16
CA LEU A 339 15.57 1.39 -17.78
C LEU A 339 14.93 2.31 -16.73
N LEU A 340 14.43 1.75 -15.63
CA LEU A 340 13.84 2.51 -14.53
C LEU A 340 14.86 3.39 -13.80
N ALA A 341 16.08 2.89 -13.60
CA ALA A 341 17.18 3.68 -13.04
C ALA A 341 17.50 4.88 -13.94
N LYS A 342 17.50 4.69 -15.27
CA LYS A 342 17.76 5.78 -16.20
C LYS A 342 16.63 6.80 -16.26
N LEU A 343 15.38 6.34 -16.18
CA LEU A 343 14.21 7.21 -16.02
C LEU A 343 14.26 8.05 -14.75
N ALA A 344 14.74 7.45 -13.64
CA ALA A 344 14.93 8.15 -12.38
C ALA A 344 15.99 9.26 -12.49
N GLU A 345 17.10 8.97 -13.16
CA GLU A 345 18.19 9.93 -13.42
C GLU A 345 17.69 11.13 -14.24
N ILE A 346 17.12 10.88 -15.42
CA ILE A 346 16.63 11.94 -16.31
C ILE A 346 15.48 12.71 -15.68
N GLY A 347 14.54 12.02 -15.02
CA GLY A 347 13.45 12.67 -14.31
C GLY A 347 13.92 13.60 -13.19
N SER A 348 14.99 13.22 -12.48
CA SER A 348 15.64 14.08 -11.49
C SER A 348 16.26 15.32 -12.15
N CYS A 349 16.93 15.17 -13.29
CA CYS A 349 17.50 16.31 -14.02
C CYS A 349 16.42 17.28 -14.53
N ILE A 350 15.34 16.78 -15.12
CA ILE A 350 14.19 17.59 -15.57
C ILE A 350 13.61 18.39 -14.40
N TRP A 351 13.40 17.72 -13.25
CA TRP A 351 12.90 18.35 -12.04
C TRP A 351 13.84 19.45 -11.52
N GLN A 352 15.14 19.16 -11.39
CA GLN A 352 16.12 20.11 -10.86
C GLN A 352 16.28 21.37 -11.73
N ARG A 353 16.05 21.23 -13.04
CA ARG A 353 16.10 22.35 -13.99
C ARG A 353 14.80 23.15 -14.06
N GLY A 354 13.75 22.71 -13.34
CA GLY A 354 12.45 23.37 -13.36
C GLY A 354 11.66 23.15 -14.65
N TRP A 355 12.03 22.18 -15.48
CA TRP A 355 11.35 21.89 -16.76
C TRP A 355 10.06 21.08 -16.60
N ALA A 356 9.49 21.04 -15.39
CA ALA A 356 8.22 20.37 -15.12
C ALA A 356 7.60 20.92 -13.83
N GLU A 357 6.46 21.62 -13.95
CA GLU A 357 5.65 22.09 -12.84
C GLU A 357 4.61 21.05 -12.37
N ALA A 358 4.44 20.86 -11.06
CA ALA A 358 3.41 19.97 -10.51
C ALA A 358 3.40 18.54 -11.12
N ASN A 359 2.44 18.23 -11.99
CA ASN A 359 2.22 16.97 -12.73
C ASN A 359 2.39 17.14 -14.25
N ALA A 360 3.08 18.20 -14.68
CA ALA A 360 3.46 18.48 -16.05
C ALA A 360 4.58 17.56 -16.55
N GLY A 361 4.58 17.33 -17.87
CA GLY A 361 5.54 16.49 -18.54
C GLY A 361 5.35 14.99 -18.27
N ASN A 362 5.73 14.18 -19.25
CA ASN A 362 5.57 12.73 -19.19
C ASN A 362 6.46 12.04 -20.23
N VAL A 363 6.54 10.72 -20.13
CA VAL A 363 7.38 9.91 -21.01
C VAL A 363 6.62 8.67 -21.46
N SER A 364 6.91 8.23 -22.68
CA SER A 364 6.50 6.91 -23.16
C SER A 364 7.61 6.24 -23.93
N ILE A 365 7.80 4.94 -23.71
CA ILE A 365 8.87 4.15 -24.28
C ILE A 365 8.25 2.89 -24.89
N ARG A 366 8.50 2.64 -26.17
CA ARG A 366 8.17 1.39 -26.85
C ARG A 366 9.17 0.31 -26.43
N LEU A 367 8.67 -0.80 -25.90
CA LEU A 367 9.47 -1.89 -25.33
C LEU A 367 9.69 -3.06 -26.30
N THR A 368 8.80 -3.26 -27.28
CA THR A 368 8.79 -4.44 -28.17
C THR A 368 9.98 -4.54 -29.14
N ASP A 369 10.78 -3.49 -29.26
CA ASP A 369 11.99 -3.49 -30.11
C ASP A 369 13.22 -4.12 -29.40
N TYR A 370 13.05 -4.63 -28.17
CA TYR A 370 14.02 -5.51 -27.50
C TYR A 370 13.66 -6.98 -27.77
N GLY A 371 14.00 -7.47 -28.97
CA GLY A 371 14.09 -8.91 -29.24
C GLY A 371 12.84 -9.65 -29.74
N THR A 372 11.84 -8.98 -30.34
CA THR A 372 10.69 -9.70 -30.95
C THR A 372 10.60 -9.50 -32.47
N GLN A 373 10.31 -10.59 -33.20
CA GLN A 373 10.02 -10.59 -34.65
C GLN A 373 8.52 -10.41 -34.96
N ASP A 374 7.65 -10.39 -33.95
CA ASP A 374 6.19 -10.20 -34.11
C ASP A 374 5.79 -8.78 -33.66
N ASP A 375 5.23 -8.02 -34.60
CA ASP A 375 4.90 -6.59 -34.50
C ASP A 375 3.61 -6.26 -33.69
N ASP A 376 2.97 -7.25 -33.06
CA ASP A 376 1.68 -7.16 -32.33
C ASP A 376 1.54 -8.27 -31.26
N PRO A 377 1.32 -7.97 -29.96
CA PRO A 377 1.08 -6.67 -29.36
C PRO A 377 2.34 -5.83 -29.19
N VAL A 378 2.20 -4.52 -29.40
CA VAL A 378 3.26 -3.53 -29.09
C VAL A 378 3.18 -3.18 -27.62
N LEU A 379 4.29 -3.30 -26.90
CA LEU A 379 4.35 -2.99 -25.47
C LEU A 379 4.95 -1.61 -25.24
N PHE A 380 4.38 -0.88 -24.28
CA PHE A 380 4.85 0.44 -23.88
C PHE A 380 4.98 0.54 -22.36
N LEU A 381 6.01 1.26 -21.93
CA LEU A 381 6.12 1.84 -20.59
C LEU A 381 5.74 3.31 -20.68
N VAL A 382 4.74 3.75 -19.91
CA VAL A 382 4.18 5.10 -20.00
C VAL A 382 4.04 5.72 -18.63
N SER A 383 4.25 7.02 -18.49
CA SER A 383 3.92 7.74 -17.25
C SER A 383 2.46 7.50 -16.84
N LYS A 384 2.24 7.22 -15.56
CA LYS A 384 0.92 7.06 -14.96
C LYS A 384 0.25 8.43 -14.78
N THR A 385 -1.09 8.48 -14.88
CA THR A 385 -1.87 9.68 -14.50
C THR A 385 -1.45 10.16 -13.11
N GLY A 386 -1.17 11.46 -12.98
CA GLY A 386 -0.83 12.10 -11.70
C GLY A 386 0.61 11.88 -11.23
N SER A 387 1.42 11.12 -11.97
CA SER A 387 2.85 10.99 -11.71
C SER A 387 3.59 12.30 -11.97
N ARG A 388 4.78 12.44 -11.37
CA ARG A 388 5.57 13.68 -11.40
C ARG A 388 7.04 13.34 -11.57
N TYR A 389 7.78 14.10 -12.38
CA TYR A 389 9.22 13.83 -12.58
C TYR A 389 10.02 13.79 -11.27
N ARG A 390 9.70 14.63 -10.27
CA ARG A 390 10.35 14.57 -8.94
C ARG A 390 10.13 13.27 -8.17
N GLN A 391 9.10 12.50 -8.53
CA GLN A 391 8.81 11.19 -7.94
C GLN A 391 9.48 10.06 -8.71
N PHE A 392 9.99 10.31 -9.93
CA PHE A 392 10.69 9.29 -10.71
C PHE A 392 12.01 8.90 -10.05
N GLY A 393 12.61 9.79 -9.24
CA GLY A 393 13.85 9.53 -8.49
C GLY A 393 13.79 8.31 -7.56
N SER A 394 12.60 7.77 -7.25
CA SER A 394 12.46 6.51 -6.52
C SER A 394 12.85 5.28 -7.35
N GLY A 395 12.93 5.39 -8.69
CA GLY A 395 13.17 4.27 -9.61
C GLY A 395 12.04 3.24 -9.61
N THR A 396 10.87 3.54 -9.05
CA THR A 396 9.80 2.56 -8.88
C THR A 396 8.81 2.55 -10.04
N MET A 397 8.26 1.37 -10.31
CA MET A 397 7.15 1.17 -11.26
C MET A 397 5.86 1.92 -10.87
N ASP A 398 5.75 2.47 -9.66
CA ASP A 398 4.52 3.10 -9.17
C ASP A 398 4.17 4.37 -9.95
N ASN A 399 5.16 4.99 -10.60
CA ASN A 399 5.01 6.17 -11.46
C ASN A 399 4.66 5.84 -12.91
N PHE A 400 4.68 4.56 -13.28
CA PHE A 400 4.52 4.11 -14.67
C PHE A 400 3.38 3.10 -14.80
N VAL A 401 2.92 2.92 -16.03
CA VAL A 401 1.97 1.89 -16.41
C VAL A 401 2.51 1.16 -17.65
N LEU A 402 2.36 -0.16 -17.64
CA LEU A 402 2.62 -0.98 -18.82
C LEU A 402 1.35 -1.07 -19.65
N ILE A 403 1.48 -0.79 -20.94
CA ILE A 403 0.37 -0.77 -21.89
C ILE A 403 0.68 -1.75 -23.02
N GLU A 404 -0.30 -2.59 -23.31
CA GLU A 404 -0.34 -3.45 -24.48
C GLU A 404 -1.21 -2.78 -25.55
N VAL A 405 -0.68 -2.55 -26.74
CA VAL A 405 -1.41 -1.98 -27.88
C VAL A 405 -1.58 -3.06 -28.95
N ARG A 406 -2.83 -3.26 -29.38
CA ARG A 406 -3.21 -4.17 -30.46
C ARG A 406 -4.10 -3.43 -31.46
N GLY A 407 -3.58 -3.20 -32.67
CA GLY A 407 -4.24 -2.35 -33.66
C GLY A 407 -4.59 -0.96 -33.09
N ASP A 408 -5.88 -0.62 -33.07
CA ASP A 408 -6.37 0.66 -32.57
C ASP A 408 -6.65 0.69 -31.06
N GLN A 409 -6.70 -0.47 -30.41
CA GLN A 409 -7.02 -0.59 -29.00
C GLN A 409 -5.76 -0.73 -28.15
N TYR A 410 -5.86 -0.28 -26.90
CA TYR A 410 -4.83 -0.54 -25.90
C TYR A 410 -5.45 -1.02 -24.59
N ARG A 411 -4.67 -1.80 -23.84
CA ARG A 411 -5.01 -2.31 -22.52
C ARG A 411 -3.87 -2.03 -21.55
N CYS A 412 -4.18 -1.46 -20.40
CA CYS A 412 -3.22 -1.39 -19.29
C CYS A 412 -3.06 -2.78 -18.66
N LEU A 413 -1.83 -3.25 -18.46
CA LEU A 413 -1.58 -4.55 -17.83
C LEU A 413 -2.01 -4.57 -16.36
N ASP A 414 -1.96 -3.42 -15.68
CA ASP A 414 -2.65 -3.18 -14.42
C ASP A 414 -3.99 -2.49 -14.71
N PRO A 415 -5.15 -3.17 -14.54
CA PRO A 415 -6.47 -2.60 -14.80
C PRO A 415 -6.83 -1.40 -13.91
N GLN A 416 -6.15 -1.22 -12.78
CA GLN A 416 -6.40 -0.11 -11.85
C GLN A 416 -5.59 1.15 -12.19
N SER A 417 -4.63 1.05 -13.12
CA SER A 417 -3.77 2.16 -13.52
C SER A 417 -4.26 2.79 -14.82
N LYS A 418 -4.09 4.12 -14.93
CA LYS A 418 -4.39 4.90 -16.14
C LYS A 418 -3.11 5.59 -16.62
N PRO A 419 -2.86 5.68 -17.94
CA PRO A 419 -1.72 6.40 -18.48
C PRO A 419 -1.93 7.91 -18.37
N THR A 420 -0.89 8.71 -18.63
CA THR A 420 -1.01 10.16 -18.78
C THR A 420 -2.17 10.54 -19.71
N SER A 421 -2.82 11.68 -19.45
CA SER A 421 -3.91 12.22 -20.29
C SER A 421 -3.47 12.48 -21.73
N GLU A 422 -2.16 12.65 -21.95
CA GLU A 422 -1.55 12.88 -23.28
C GLU A 422 -1.16 11.59 -24.02
N TRP A 423 -1.51 10.43 -23.46
CA TRP A 423 -1.12 9.15 -24.03
C TRP A 423 -1.58 8.97 -25.48
N ASN A 424 -2.76 9.47 -25.85
CA ASN A 424 -3.24 9.39 -27.23
C ASN A 424 -2.33 10.14 -28.21
N ALA A 425 -1.76 11.29 -27.82
CA ALA A 425 -0.82 12.03 -28.65
C ALA A 425 0.50 11.28 -28.79
N HIS A 426 1.01 10.71 -27.69
CA HIS A 426 2.21 9.86 -27.69
C HIS A 426 2.02 8.62 -28.57
N LEU A 427 0.87 7.95 -28.46
CA LEU A 427 0.55 6.77 -29.25
C LEU A 427 0.49 7.09 -30.75
N ASN A 428 -0.10 8.23 -31.13
CA ASN A 428 -0.10 8.70 -32.51
C ASN A 428 1.32 8.96 -33.03
N LEU A 429 2.18 9.59 -32.23
CA LEU A 429 3.59 9.79 -32.56
C LEU A 429 4.31 8.45 -32.76
N HIS A 430 4.16 7.50 -31.84
CA HIS A 430 4.74 6.16 -31.96
C HIS A 430 4.28 5.42 -33.21
N ARG A 431 2.98 5.48 -33.54
CA ARG A 431 2.43 4.91 -34.78
C ARG A 431 3.01 5.59 -36.01
N HIS A 432 3.10 6.92 -36.00
CA HIS A 432 3.68 7.70 -37.09
C HIS A 432 5.15 7.32 -37.34
N PHE A 433 5.95 7.19 -36.27
CA PHE A 433 7.35 6.77 -36.38
C PHE A 433 7.49 5.37 -36.96
N ARG A 434 6.68 4.40 -36.50
CA ARG A 434 6.69 3.03 -37.07
C ARG A 434 6.27 3.01 -38.54
N GLN A 435 5.19 3.71 -38.88
CA GLN A 435 4.70 3.79 -40.28
C GLN A 435 5.76 4.36 -41.23
N ARG A 436 6.66 5.20 -40.72
CA ARG A 436 7.76 5.82 -41.48
C ARG A 436 9.11 5.12 -41.32
N GLY A 437 9.20 4.04 -40.55
CA GLY A 437 10.47 3.34 -40.28
C GLY A 437 11.49 4.19 -39.52
N LEU A 438 11.04 5.14 -38.69
CA LEU A 438 11.91 5.98 -37.87
C LEU A 438 12.18 5.31 -36.52
N ASP A 439 13.45 5.10 -36.17
CA ASP A 439 13.87 4.57 -34.86
C ASP A 439 13.71 5.63 -33.76
N ARG A 440 12.45 5.86 -33.37
CA ARG A 440 12.04 6.76 -32.30
C ARG A 440 11.22 5.94 -31.31
N ARG A 441 11.92 5.36 -30.34
CA ARG A 441 11.37 4.47 -29.30
C ARG A 441 10.92 5.23 -28.07
N VAL A 442 11.49 6.41 -27.84
CA VAL A 442 11.22 7.28 -26.70
C VAL A 442 10.50 8.53 -27.19
N VAL A 443 9.42 8.89 -26.50
CA VAL A 443 8.81 10.22 -26.55
C VAL A 443 8.93 10.81 -25.16
N LEU A 444 9.71 11.88 -25.04
CA LEU A 444 9.96 12.59 -23.79
C LEU A 444 9.32 13.98 -23.86
N HIS A 445 8.41 14.28 -22.94
CA HIS A 445 7.70 15.56 -22.87
C HIS A 445 8.05 16.31 -21.58
N SER A 446 8.37 17.60 -21.70
CA SER A 446 8.67 18.51 -20.59
C SER A 446 8.25 19.95 -20.92
N HIS A 447 8.29 20.83 -19.92
CA HIS A 447 7.79 22.20 -19.95
C HIS A 447 8.93 23.21 -19.65
N PRO A 448 9.95 23.34 -20.50
CA PRO A 448 11.01 24.31 -20.28
C PRO A 448 10.51 25.73 -20.61
N ASP A 449 10.64 26.64 -19.64
CA ASP A 449 10.21 28.05 -19.73
C ASP A 449 10.71 28.74 -21.00
N GLU A 450 11.97 28.50 -21.38
CA GLU A 450 12.58 29.14 -22.55
C GLU A 450 11.87 28.75 -23.85
N VAL A 451 11.42 27.51 -23.99
CA VAL A 451 10.71 27.07 -25.21
C VAL A 451 9.26 27.55 -25.19
N ILE A 452 8.61 27.53 -24.03
CA ILE A 452 7.26 28.07 -23.87
C ILE A 452 7.29 29.57 -24.21
N CYS A 453 8.21 30.35 -23.65
CA CYS A 453 8.38 31.78 -23.95
C CYS A 453 8.66 32.03 -25.43
N LEU A 454 9.55 31.23 -26.04
CA LEU A 454 9.85 31.34 -27.48
C LEU A 454 8.59 31.09 -28.33
N SER A 455 7.68 30.22 -27.88
CA SER A 455 6.42 29.93 -28.57
C SER A 455 5.36 31.01 -28.52
N HIS A 456 5.61 32.11 -27.81
CA HIS A 456 4.81 33.33 -27.89
C HIS A 456 5.29 34.30 -28.99
N GLN A 457 6.44 34.06 -29.63
CA GLN A 457 6.98 34.95 -30.66
C GLN A 457 6.28 34.72 -32.00
N ALA A 458 6.02 35.81 -32.74
CA ALA A 458 5.28 35.77 -34.00
C ALA A 458 5.97 34.92 -35.09
N PHE A 459 7.30 34.83 -35.07
CA PHE A 459 8.05 34.06 -36.06
C PHE A 459 8.00 32.54 -35.84
N ILE A 460 7.44 32.06 -34.71
CA ILE A 460 7.40 30.61 -34.46
C ILE A 460 6.45 29.85 -35.41
N GLU A 461 5.53 30.56 -36.08
CA GLU A 461 4.63 29.96 -37.07
C GLU A 461 5.37 29.51 -38.34
N ASP A 462 6.54 30.09 -38.63
CA ASP A 462 7.44 29.65 -39.69
C ASP A 462 8.56 28.77 -39.10
N LYS A 463 8.39 27.46 -39.26
CA LYS A 463 9.34 26.46 -38.72
C LYS A 463 10.75 26.57 -39.30
N GLU A 464 10.89 27.04 -40.54
CA GLU A 464 12.21 27.17 -41.17
C GLU A 464 12.95 28.39 -40.61
N VAL A 465 12.24 29.50 -40.44
CA VAL A 465 12.78 30.71 -39.77
C VAL A 465 13.16 30.38 -38.33
N LEU A 466 12.28 29.71 -37.57
CA LEU A 466 12.56 29.30 -36.20
C LEU A 466 13.85 28.45 -36.13
N TYR A 467 13.97 27.45 -37.00
CA TYR A 467 15.14 26.57 -37.00
C TYR A 467 16.43 27.33 -37.33
N GLN A 468 16.40 28.25 -38.30
CA GLN A 468 17.55 29.08 -38.65
C GLN A 468 17.99 29.99 -37.50
N GLU A 469 17.04 30.63 -36.80
CA GLU A 469 17.33 31.50 -35.64
C GLU A 469 17.90 30.72 -34.45
N LEU A 470 17.39 29.51 -34.19
CA LEU A 470 17.92 28.62 -33.17
C LEU A 470 19.32 28.10 -33.54
N ALA A 471 19.53 27.69 -34.79
CA ALA A 471 20.83 27.23 -35.29
C ALA A 471 21.89 28.34 -35.30
N SER A 472 21.52 29.59 -35.57
CA SER A 472 22.41 30.74 -35.47
C SER A 472 22.76 31.10 -34.02
N SER A 473 21.93 30.63 -33.07
CA SER A 473 22.11 30.87 -31.64
C SER A 473 22.93 29.81 -30.93
N LEU A 474 22.91 28.57 -31.41
CA LEU A 474 23.74 27.48 -30.89
C LEU A 474 24.26 26.61 -32.04
N THR A 475 25.57 26.63 -32.23
CA THR A 475 26.26 25.91 -33.32
C THR A 475 26.11 24.39 -33.26
N GLU A 476 25.86 23.85 -32.08
CA GLU A 476 25.67 22.42 -31.85
C GLU A 476 24.26 21.95 -32.24
N LEU A 477 23.29 22.86 -32.37
CA LEU A 477 21.90 22.49 -32.65
C LEU A 477 21.75 21.66 -33.94
N PRO A 478 22.35 22.02 -35.08
CA PRO A 478 22.26 21.21 -36.29
C PRO A 478 22.94 19.82 -36.19
N LEU A 479 23.85 19.60 -35.23
CA LEU A 479 24.48 18.29 -35.02
C LEU A 479 23.51 17.30 -34.37
N PHE A 480 22.63 17.80 -33.51
CA PHE A 480 21.66 16.98 -32.77
C PHE A 480 20.29 16.96 -33.46
N LEU A 481 19.82 18.10 -33.94
CA LEU A 481 18.50 18.33 -34.56
C LEU A 481 18.59 18.57 -36.08
N ASP A 482 19.45 17.81 -36.76
CA ASP A 482 19.71 17.80 -38.22
C ASP A 482 18.48 17.77 -39.14
N THR A 483 17.34 17.31 -38.65
CA THR A 483 16.09 17.12 -39.39
C THR A 483 15.10 18.27 -39.23
N GLY A 484 15.45 19.29 -38.44
CA GLY A 484 14.58 20.42 -38.13
C GLY A 484 13.78 20.23 -36.83
N ILE A 485 12.91 21.20 -36.55
CA ILE A 485 12.02 21.22 -35.40
C ILE A 485 10.59 21.39 -35.91
N HIS A 486 9.68 20.53 -35.45
CA HIS A 486 8.27 20.65 -35.76
C HIS A 486 7.58 21.56 -34.74
N VAL A 487 6.58 22.32 -35.18
CA VAL A 487 5.79 23.22 -34.33
C VAL A 487 4.32 22.92 -34.57
N CYS A 488 3.59 22.74 -33.48
CA CYS A 488 2.16 22.48 -33.47
C CYS A 488 1.44 23.66 -32.82
N SER A 489 0.36 24.12 -33.46
CA SER A 489 -0.56 25.12 -32.91
C SER A 489 -1.08 24.73 -31.51
N PRO A 490 -1.46 25.70 -30.67
CA PRO A 490 -1.94 25.41 -29.32
C PRO A 490 -3.30 24.70 -29.34
N TYR A 491 -3.36 23.53 -28.69
CA TYR A 491 -4.58 22.77 -28.43
C TYR A 491 -4.63 22.34 -26.96
N PRO A 492 -5.82 22.05 -26.40
CA PRO A 492 -5.92 21.57 -25.02
C PRO A 492 -5.10 20.28 -24.81
N PRO A 493 -4.31 20.18 -23.72
CA PRO A 493 -3.59 18.96 -23.35
C PRO A 493 -4.51 17.75 -23.26
N GLY A 494 -4.07 16.61 -23.81
CA GLY A 494 -4.85 15.36 -23.85
C GLY A 494 -6.04 15.34 -24.82
N SER A 495 -6.27 16.39 -25.61
CA SER A 495 -7.34 16.41 -26.61
C SER A 495 -7.00 15.59 -27.87
N GLU A 496 -8.02 15.09 -28.57
CA GLU A 496 -7.86 14.45 -29.88
C GLU A 496 -7.28 15.41 -30.92
N ALA A 497 -7.63 16.71 -30.84
CA ALA A 497 -7.10 17.74 -31.72
C ALA A 497 -5.57 17.90 -31.56
N LEU A 498 -5.06 17.90 -30.32
CA LEU A 498 -3.62 17.90 -30.06
C LEU A 498 -2.95 16.64 -30.62
N ALA A 499 -3.56 15.47 -30.41
CA ALA A 499 -3.04 14.20 -30.90
C ALA A 499 -2.97 14.12 -32.44
N ALA A 500 -3.95 14.69 -33.14
CA ALA A 500 -3.94 14.77 -34.60
C ALA A 500 -2.94 15.81 -35.11
N ALA A 501 -2.89 16.99 -34.48
CA ALA A 501 -1.98 18.07 -34.87
C ALA A 501 -0.51 17.71 -34.64
N SER A 502 -0.20 16.90 -33.61
CA SER A 502 1.17 16.45 -33.28
C SER A 502 1.87 15.70 -34.40
N ILE A 503 1.12 15.04 -35.28
CA ILE A 503 1.67 14.27 -36.42
C ILE A 503 1.44 14.98 -37.76
N SER A 504 0.67 16.07 -37.77
CA SER A 504 0.28 16.78 -38.99
C SER A 504 1.43 17.61 -39.52
N GLY A 505 2.12 17.10 -40.55
CA GLY A 505 3.26 17.77 -41.15
C GLY A 505 4.59 17.49 -40.45
N LEU A 506 4.58 16.68 -39.38
CA LEU A 506 5.77 16.03 -38.83
C LEU A 506 6.32 15.05 -39.88
N LYS A 507 7.62 15.11 -40.15
CA LYS A 507 8.30 14.25 -41.13
C LYS A 507 9.33 13.36 -40.45
N ALA A 508 10.49 13.92 -40.14
CA ALA A 508 11.63 13.22 -39.57
C ALA A 508 12.27 14.01 -38.41
N GLU A 509 11.71 15.19 -38.11
CA GLU A 509 12.11 16.09 -37.04
C GLU A 509 12.20 15.32 -35.70
N LYS A 510 13.27 15.57 -34.96
CA LYS A 510 13.57 14.93 -33.66
C LYS A 510 12.95 15.64 -32.46
N ALA A 511 12.35 16.80 -32.69
CA ALA A 511 11.72 17.62 -31.68
C ALA A 511 10.41 18.23 -32.20
N LEU A 512 9.44 18.38 -31.30
CA LEU A 512 8.14 18.98 -31.53
C LEU A 512 7.85 19.99 -30.41
N ILE A 513 7.57 21.23 -30.77
CA ILE A 513 7.07 22.25 -29.86
C ILE A 513 5.55 22.24 -29.92
N TRP A 514 4.90 21.88 -28.81
CA TRP A 514 3.50 22.20 -28.60
C TRP A 514 3.42 23.65 -28.13
N SER A 515 3.05 24.56 -29.03
CA SER A 515 3.05 26.00 -28.74
C SER A 515 2.26 26.31 -27.48
N LYS A 516 2.86 27.12 -26.59
CA LYS A 516 2.35 27.55 -25.28
C LYS A 516 2.13 26.43 -24.25
N HIS A 517 2.57 25.22 -24.55
CA HIS A 517 2.38 24.06 -23.68
C HIS A 517 3.71 23.44 -23.28
N GLY A 518 4.56 23.04 -24.23
CA GLY A 518 5.85 22.46 -23.90
C GLY A 518 6.58 21.86 -25.10
N LEU A 519 7.59 21.05 -24.78
CA LEU A 519 8.51 20.46 -25.73
C LEU A 519 8.42 18.93 -25.67
N LEU A 520 8.44 18.30 -26.85
CA LEU A 520 8.59 16.87 -27.00
C LEU A 520 9.86 16.59 -27.79
N THR A 521 10.61 15.58 -27.37
CA THR A 521 11.78 15.10 -28.09
C THR A 521 11.72 13.58 -28.27
N PHE A 522 12.30 13.12 -29.38
CA PHE A 522 12.13 11.77 -29.87
C PHE A 522 13.48 11.10 -30.11
N GLY A 523 13.75 10.00 -29.41
CA GLY A 523 15.03 9.29 -29.47
C GLY A 523 14.86 7.78 -29.63
N SER A 524 15.90 7.12 -30.11
CA SER A 524 16.03 5.66 -30.01
C SER A 524 16.30 5.23 -28.55
N THR A 525 16.92 6.11 -27.77
CA THR A 525 17.17 5.94 -26.33
C THR A 525 16.67 7.13 -25.52
N LEU A 526 16.62 6.96 -24.19
CA LEU A 526 16.28 8.04 -23.27
C LEU A 526 17.32 9.16 -23.26
N ASP A 527 18.61 8.80 -23.30
CA ASP A 527 19.70 9.78 -23.40
C ASP A 527 19.56 10.62 -24.67
N GLU A 528 19.37 9.99 -25.82
CA GLU A 528 19.25 10.71 -27.09
C GLU A 528 18.07 11.69 -27.08
N ALA A 529 16.90 11.26 -26.59
CA ALA A 529 15.74 12.14 -26.47
C ALA A 529 16.03 13.30 -25.50
N PHE A 530 16.76 13.06 -24.41
CA PHE A 530 17.10 14.08 -23.44
C PHE A 530 18.15 15.06 -23.95
N ASP A 531 19.20 14.59 -24.63
CA ASP A 531 20.23 15.42 -25.26
C ASP A 531 19.59 16.43 -26.23
N TYR A 532 18.63 15.98 -27.05
CA TYR A 532 17.88 16.84 -27.96
C TYR A 532 17.12 17.95 -27.23
N MET A 533 16.56 17.62 -26.07
CA MET A 533 15.86 18.58 -25.23
C MET A 533 16.82 19.61 -24.65
N GLU A 534 17.96 19.18 -24.12
CA GLU A 534 18.97 20.08 -23.57
C GLU A 534 19.51 21.05 -24.62
N VAL A 535 19.82 20.56 -25.82
CA VAL A 535 20.33 21.36 -26.92
C VAL A 535 19.29 22.41 -27.38
N LEU A 536 18.04 21.99 -27.55
CA LEU A 536 16.98 22.91 -27.98
C LEU A 536 16.69 23.98 -26.92
N VAL A 537 16.58 23.59 -25.65
CA VAL A 537 16.32 24.54 -24.56
C VAL A 537 17.46 25.54 -24.42
N LYS A 538 18.72 25.09 -24.54
CA LYS A 538 19.88 25.98 -24.54
C LYS A 538 19.85 26.97 -25.72
N ALA A 539 19.53 26.50 -26.93
CA ALA A 539 19.41 27.37 -28.10
C ALA A 539 18.29 28.40 -27.94
N ALA A 540 17.13 27.97 -27.44
CA ALA A 540 15.98 28.86 -27.16
C ALA A 540 16.34 29.93 -26.13
N LYS A 541 17.06 29.56 -25.06
CA LYS A 541 17.55 30.49 -24.05
C LYS A 541 18.48 31.56 -24.63
N ILE A 542 19.43 31.16 -25.48
CA ILE A 542 20.36 32.10 -26.12
C ILE A 542 19.61 33.02 -27.06
N LEU A 543 18.70 32.48 -27.87
CA LEU A 543 17.89 33.25 -28.81
C LEU A 543 17.02 34.30 -28.09
N LEU A 544 16.32 33.91 -27.03
CA LEU A 544 15.50 34.83 -26.23
C LEU A 544 16.31 35.99 -25.65
N ASN A 545 17.57 35.76 -25.25
CA ASN A 545 18.45 36.82 -24.77
C ASN A 545 18.98 37.75 -25.89
N LYS A 546 18.88 37.34 -27.16
CA LYS A 546 19.21 38.17 -28.33
C LYS A 546 18.04 39.01 -28.82
N ILE A 547 16.80 38.57 -28.57
CA ILE A 547 15.61 39.32 -28.96
C ILE A 547 15.57 40.60 -28.13
N PRO A 548 15.63 41.80 -28.75
CA PRO A 548 15.55 43.04 -27.99
C PRO A 548 14.24 43.06 -27.21
N SER A 549 14.31 43.29 -25.91
CA SER A 549 13.11 43.46 -25.08
C SER A 549 12.19 44.45 -25.78
N PRO A 550 10.90 44.13 -25.98
CA PRO A 550 9.97 45.14 -26.44
C PRO A 550 10.09 46.31 -25.47
N ASN A 551 10.37 47.50 -26.00
CA ASN A 551 10.28 48.73 -25.23
C ASN A 551 8.93 48.66 -24.51
N LEU A 552 8.96 48.43 -23.19
CA LEU A 552 7.86 48.70 -22.30
C LEU A 552 7.71 50.23 -22.32
N ALA A 553 7.18 50.73 -23.43
CA ALA A 553 6.71 52.09 -23.54
C ALA A 553 5.63 52.22 -22.48
N ARG A 554 6.00 52.89 -21.39
CA ARG A 554 5.04 53.50 -20.49
C ARG A 554 4.14 54.40 -21.34
N THR A 555 2.92 53.95 -21.59
CA THR A 555 1.77 54.78 -21.89
C THR A 555 0.58 54.23 -21.15
#